data_AF-A0A520ZWH9-F1
#
_entry.id   AF-A0A520ZWH9-F1
#
_cell.length_a   1.000
_cell.length_b   1.000
_cell.length_c   1.000
_cell.angle_alpha   90.00
_cell.angle_beta   90.00
_cell.angle_gamma   90.00
#
_symmetry.space_group_name_H-M   'P 1'
#
loop_
_entity.id
_entity.type
_entity.pdbx_description
1 polymer ?
#
loop_
_entity_poly.entity_id
_entity_poly.type
_entity_poly.pdbx_seq_one_letter_code
_entity_poly.pdbx_strand_id
1 'polypeptide(L)' 'FKTEAQKPGDLSQLVASVGGDIELAVEAYAASLLAIEVDTEAERDYLKQLAAELGLDPRVTGHIEETLGVRV' A
#
# COMPACT_ATOMS: atom_id res chain seq x y z
N PHE A 1 -4.96 15.73 10.83
CA PHE A 1 -4.13 14.51 10.84
C PHE A 1 -2.88 14.80 10.04
N LYS A 2 -1.70 14.71 10.67
CA LYS A 2 -0.42 15.19 10.12
C LYS A 2 0.00 14.33 8.92
N THR A 3 0.21 14.99 7.79
CA THR A 3 0.73 14.44 6.54
C THR A 3 2.18 14.00 6.72
N GLU A 4 2.40 12.78 7.21
CA GLU A 4 3.74 12.18 7.35
C GLU A 4 3.97 11.00 6.38
N ALA A 5 3.15 10.87 5.33
CA ALA A 5 3.27 9.78 4.35
C ALA A 5 4.15 10.10 3.12
N GLN A 6 4.68 11.32 3.00
CA GLN A 6 5.44 11.77 1.80
C GLN A 6 6.96 11.74 2.00
N LYS A 7 7.51 10.63 2.46
CA LYS A 7 8.96 10.40 2.32
C LYS A 7 9.19 9.07 1.63
N PRO A 8 9.78 9.09 0.42
CA PRO A 8 10.22 7.87 -0.28
C PRO A 8 11.09 6.96 0.60
N GLY A 9 11.77 7.52 1.61
CA GLY A 9 12.54 6.76 2.59
C GLY A 9 11.70 5.90 3.54
N ASP A 10 10.49 6.30 3.93
CA ASP A 10 9.65 5.52 4.84
C ASP A 10 9.10 4.27 4.16
N LEU A 11 8.71 4.39 2.88
CA LEU A 11 8.23 3.27 2.07
C LEU A 11 9.32 2.23 1.85
N SER A 12 10.50 2.67 1.39
CA SER A 12 11.67 1.79 1.24
C SER A 12 12.07 1.11 2.55
N GLN A 13 11.94 1.78 3.70
CA GLN A 13 12.24 1.21 5.01
C GLN A 13 11.17 0.20 5.46
N LEU A 14 9.89 0.44 5.13
CA LEU A 14 8.79 -0.49 5.34
C LEU A 14 9.00 -1.76 4.50
N VAL A 15 9.33 -1.61 3.22
CA VAL A 15 9.66 -2.71 2.29
C VAL A 15 10.87 -3.51 2.78
N ALA A 16 11.92 -2.82 3.24
CA ALA A 16 13.10 -3.47 3.80
C ALA A 16 12.77 -4.24 5.09
N SER A 17 11.83 -3.74 5.91
CA SER A 17 11.40 -4.42 7.14
C SER A 17 10.56 -5.67 6.89
N VAL A 18 9.87 -5.73 5.74
CA VAL A 18 9.15 -6.92 5.28
C VAL A 18 10.11 -8.04 4.86
N GLY A 19 11.36 -7.72 4.51
CA GLY A 19 12.39 -8.73 4.28
C GLY A 19 12.15 -9.64 3.06
N GLY A 20 11.25 -9.25 2.16
CA GLY A 20 10.82 -10.08 1.02
C GLY A 20 9.71 -11.09 1.36
N ASP A 21 9.12 -10.99 2.55
CA ASP A 21 8.01 -11.84 2.96
C ASP A 21 6.69 -11.32 2.37
N ILE A 22 6.11 -12.08 1.44
CA ILE A 22 4.94 -11.63 0.67
C ILE A 22 3.73 -11.44 1.61
N GLU A 23 3.61 -12.23 2.67
CA GLU A 23 2.49 -12.11 3.62
C GLU A 23 2.51 -10.76 4.35
N LEU A 24 3.68 -10.34 4.83
CA LEU A 24 3.86 -9.04 5.47
C LEU A 24 3.66 -7.87 4.50
N ALA A 25 4.07 -8.01 3.24
CA ALA A 25 3.80 -7.00 2.21
C ALA A 25 2.29 -6.83 1.96
N VAL A 26 1.57 -7.95 1.90
CA VAL A 26 0.11 -7.97 1.76
C VAL A 26 -0.57 -7.33 2.96
N GLU A 27 -0.16 -7.67 4.18
CA GLU A 27 -0.70 -7.08 5.41
C GLU A 27 -0.45 -5.57 5.48
N ALA A 28 0.77 -5.12 5.15
CA ALA A 28 1.11 -3.70 5.11
C ALA A 28 0.23 -2.94 4.11
N TYR A 29 0.07 -3.47 2.90
CA TYR A 29 -0.78 -2.88 1.88
C TYR A 29 -2.25 -2.82 2.31
N ALA A 30 -2.78 -3.92 2.86
CA ALA A 30 -4.16 -3.98 3.35
C ALA A 30 -4.39 -3.01 4.53
N ALA A 31 -3.44 -2.90 5.46
CA ALA A 31 -3.49 -1.95 6.57
C ALA A 31 -3.47 -0.51 6.06
N SER A 32 -2.64 -0.19 5.06
CA SER A 32 -2.64 1.13 4.42
C SER A 32 -3.98 1.42 3.71
N LEU A 33 -4.57 0.42 3.05
CA LEU A 33 -5.88 0.54 2.41
C LEU A 33 -7.01 0.84 3.41
N LEU A 34 -6.93 0.25 4.60
CA LEU A 34 -7.89 0.49 5.69
C LEU A 34 -7.65 1.82 6.41
N ALA A 35 -6.39 2.26 6.49
CA ALA A 35 -6.01 3.48 7.19
C ALA A 35 -6.22 4.75 6.35
N ILE A 36 -6.27 4.62 5.03
CA ILE A 36 -6.41 5.74 4.08
C ILE A 36 -7.80 5.68 3.43
N GLU A 37 -8.58 6.75 3.61
CA GLU A 37 -9.80 6.97 2.83
C GLU A 37 -9.39 7.32 1.39
N VAL A 38 -9.70 6.42 0.45
CA VAL A 38 -9.37 6.58 -0.97
C VAL A 38 -10.45 7.42 -1.65
N ASP A 39 -10.43 8.73 -1.39
CA ASP A 39 -11.42 9.66 -1.94
C ASP A 39 -10.85 10.51 -3.09
N THR A 40 -9.53 10.64 -3.17
CA THR A 40 -8.83 11.48 -4.15
C THR A 40 -7.87 10.69 -5.03
N GLU A 41 -7.59 11.22 -6.21
CA GLU A 41 -6.64 10.63 -7.16
C GLU A 41 -5.22 10.52 -6.58
N ALA A 42 -4.83 11.45 -5.70
CA ALA A 42 -3.53 11.43 -5.05
C ALA A 42 -3.34 10.24 -4.10
N GLU A 43 -4.38 9.82 -3.37
CA GLU A 43 -4.31 8.64 -2.50
C GLU A 43 -4.24 7.34 -3.30
N ARG A 44 -4.95 7.28 -4.42
CA ARG A 44 -4.88 6.13 -5.36
C ARG A 44 -3.47 5.96 -5.91
N ASP A 45 -2.84 7.06 -6.32
CA ASP A 45 -1.47 7.04 -6.82
C ASP A 45 -0.45 6.70 -5.74
N TYR A 46 -0.66 7.15 -4.49
CA TYR A 46 0.15 6.72 -3.35
C TYR A 46 0.06 5.21 -3.13
N LEU A 47 -1.14 4.63 -3.13
CA LEU A 47 -1.33 3.19 -2.93
C LEU A 47 -0.73 2.36 -4.07
N LYS A 48 -0.80 2.85 -5.31
CA LYS A 48 -0.10 2.22 -6.44
C LYS A 48 1.42 2.26 -6.30
N GLN A 49 1.97 3.37 -5.82
CA GLN A 49 3.40 3.48 -5.53
C GLN A 49 3.82 2.54 -4.39
N LEU A 50 3.04 2.49 -3.30
CA LEU A 50 3.24 1.56 -2.19
C LEU A 50 3.26 0.10 -2.66
N ALA A 51 2.29 -0.30 -3.48
CA ALA A 51 2.24 -1.64 -4.06
C ALA A 51 3.49 -1.97 -4.90
N ALA A 52 3.93 -1.01 -5.73
CA ALA A 52 5.12 -1.17 -6.55
C ALA A 52 6.40 -1.29 -5.72
N GLU A 53 6.53 -0.49 -4.66
CA GLU A 53 7.67 -0.54 -3.75
C GLU A 53 7.68 -1.83 -2.92
N LEU A 54 6.51 -2.32 -2.50
CA LEU A 54 6.35 -3.63 -1.84
C LEU A 54 6.58 -4.82 -2.79
N GLY A 55 6.71 -4.58 -4.10
CA GLY A 55 6.88 -5.63 -5.09
C GLY A 55 5.65 -6.52 -5.26
N LEU A 56 4.46 -6.01 -4.91
CA LEU A 56 3.22 -6.76 -5.03
C LEU A 56 2.77 -6.81 -6.50
N ASP A 57 2.40 -8.01 -6.94
CA ASP A 57 1.81 -8.20 -8.27
C ASP A 57 0.44 -7.50 -8.31
N PRO A 58 0.08 -6.82 -9.42
CA PRO A 58 -1.21 -6.14 -9.56
C PRO A 58 -2.42 -7.07 -9.35
N ARG A 59 -2.27 -8.37 -9.58
CA ARG A 59 -3.32 -9.36 -9.31
C ARG A 59 -3.53 -9.57 -7.81
N VAL A 60 -2.48 -9.47 -7.01
CA VAL A 60 -2.54 -9.58 -5.55
C VAL A 60 -3.20 -8.33 -4.97
N THR A 61 -2.79 -7.14 -5.41
CA THR A 61 -3.40 -5.88 -4.94
C THR A 61 -4.87 -5.81 -5.31
N GLY A 62 -5.22 -6.13 -6.56
CA GLY A 62 -6.61 -6.17 -7.00
C GLY A 62 -7.48 -7.14 -6.19
N HIS A 63 -6.94 -8.28 -5.76
CA HIS A 63 -7.67 -9.20 -4.89
C HIS A 63 -7.89 -8.63 -3.47
N ILE A 64 -6.89 -7.93 -2.92
CA ILE A 64 -7.00 -7.26 -1.61
C ILE A 64 -8.04 -6.14 -1.67
N GLU A 65 -7.97 -5.32 -2.72
CA GLU A 65 -8.92 -4.23 -3.00
C GLU A 65 -10.35 -4.76 -3.11
N GLU A 66 -10.57 -5.85 -3.87
CA GLU A 66 -11.88 -6.49 -3.99
C GLU A 66 -12.37 -7.05 -2.65
N THR A 67 -11.49 -7.70 -1.88
CA THR A 67 -11.80 -8.26 -0.56
C THR A 67 -12.22 -7.17 0.44
N LEU A 68 -11.58 -6.01 0.37
CA LEU A 68 -11.87 -4.85 1.22
C LEU A 68 -12.96 -3.93 0.65
N GLY A 69 -13.43 -4.18 -0.57
CA GLY A 69 -14.43 -3.38 -1.26
C GLY A 69 -13.95 -1.99 -1.68
N VAL A 70 -12.63 -1.78 -1.76
CA VAL A 70 -11.99 -0.52 -2.14
C VAL A 70 -11.67 -0.54 -3.64
N ARG A 71 -11.76 0.61 -4.32
CA ARG A 71 -11.51 0.71 -5.76
C ARG A 71 -10.51 1.83 -6.08
N VAL A 72 -9.23 1.52 -5.93
CA VAL A 72 -8.08 2.40 -6.26
C VAL A 72 -7.75 2.45 -7.75
#